data_AF-A0A519V2Y1-F1
#
_entry.id   AF-A0A519V2Y1-F1
#
_cell.length_a   1.000
_cell.length_b   1.000
_cell.length_c   1.000
_cell.angle_alpha   90.00
_cell.angle_beta   90.00
_cell.angle_gamma   90.00
#
_symmetry.space_group_name_H-M   'P 1'
#
loop_
_entity.id
_entity.type
_entity.pdbx_description
1 polymer ?
#
loop_
_entity_poly.entity_id
_entity_poly.type
_entity_poly.pdbx_seq_one_letter_code
_entity_poly.pdbx_strand_id
1 'polypeptide(L)'
;ERIYDTLIGSGIALLASYSLFPNWEHEKLKQAMTDIINANRNYFHQVTLLYFDNSNHNSTNYKVARKEVYVSTSNLASLFQRMFSEPKSKQLYIKELHQFTVLNHLLSSYVATLSLYNKEHDFLFENFEELKPVSENTIYLLNEAAENITLHKEEIRNVPLIRRKVQPDVKEDSPSAIIAEQFTSIQKVAYDIFKLAEKLKI
;
A
#
# COMPACT_ATOMS: atom_id res chain seq x y z
N GLU A 1 -16.47 47.53 22.10
CA GLU A 1 -15.11 47.06 22.42
C GLU A 1 -15.02 45.54 22.28
N ARG A 2 -15.63 44.75 23.18
CA ARG A 2 -15.54 43.26 23.13
C ARG A 2 -15.92 42.58 21.80
N ILE A 3 -16.90 43.10 21.06
CA ILE A 3 -17.31 42.57 19.74
C ILE A 3 -16.22 42.79 18.70
N TYR A 4 -15.55 43.94 18.72
CA TYR A 4 -14.45 44.25 17.81
C TYR A 4 -13.24 43.37 18.10
N ASP A 5 -12.92 43.17 19.38
CA ASP A 5 -11.82 42.29 19.79
C ASP A 5 -12.08 40.83 19.37
N THR A 6 -13.34 40.37 19.44
CA THR A 6 -13.73 39.02 19.01
C THR A 6 -13.68 38.87 17.48
N LEU A 7 -14.09 39.90 16.73
CA LEU A 7 -14.00 39.91 15.27
C LEU A 7 -12.54 39.90 14.80
N ILE A 8 -11.69 40.69 15.44
CA ILE A 8 -10.26 40.72 15.13
C ILE A 8 -9.60 39.38 15.50
N GLY A 9 -9.90 38.85 16.69
CA GLY A 9 -9.37 37.56 17.15
C GLY A 9 -9.80 36.40 16.25
N SER A 10 -11.06 36.33 15.86
CA SER A 10 -11.56 35.29 14.93
C SER A 10 -10.98 35.45 13.52
N GLY A 11 -10.81 36.68 13.02
CA GLY A 11 -10.14 36.94 11.74
C GLY A 11 -8.68 36.49 11.75
N ILE A 12 -7.94 36.79 12.81
CA ILE A 12 -6.55 36.34 12.98
C ILE A 12 -6.49 34.81 13.09
N ALA A 13 -7.40 34.18 13.85
CA ALA A 13 -7.45 32.73 13.99
C ALA A 13 -7.74 32.04 12.64
N LEU A 14 -8.64 32.59 11.82
CA LEU A 14 -8.92 32.08 10.47
C LEU A 14 -7.70 32.21 9.55
N LEU A 15 -7.02 33.37 9.57
CA LEU A 15 -5.82 33.59 8.76
C LEU A 15 -4.66 32.68 9.19
N ALA A 16 -4.45 32.52 10.50
CA ALA A 16 -3.46 31.61 11.05
C ALA A 16 -3.77 30.15 10.69
N SER A 17 -5.05 29.75 10.77
CA SER A 17 -5.51 28.41 10.36
C SER A 17 -5.26 28.15 8.88
N TYR A 18 -5.41 29.16 8.02
CA TYR A 18 -5.17 29.01 6.58
C TYR A 18 -3.68 29.02 6.22
N SER A 19 -2.85 29.71 7.01
CA SER A 19 -1.42 29.89 6.70
C SER A 19 -0.49 28.84 7.31
N LEU A 20 -0.81 28.28 8.49
CA LEU A 20 0.11 27.39 9.23
C LEU A 20 -0.09 25.90 8.94
N PHE A 21 -1.31 25.46 8.63
CA PHE A 21 -1.64 24.03 8.47
C PHE A 21 -1.34 23.39 7.09
N PRO A 22 -1.33 24.08 5.94
CA PRO A 22 -1.37 23.39 4.64
C PRO A 22 -0.12 22.56 4.32
N ASN A 23 1.08 23.00 4.69
CA ASN A 23 2.31 22.25 4.37
C ASN A 23 2.46 20.99 5.24
N TRP A 24 2.08 21.08 6.51
CA TRP A 24 2.13 19.94 7.44
C TRP A 24 1.11 18.85 7.08
N GLU A 25 -0.08 19.22 6.58
CA GLU A 25 -1.10 18.28 6.10
C GLU A 25 -0.58 17.43 4.92
N HIS A 26 0.13 18.05 3.98
CA HIS A 26 0.68 17.38 2.80
C HIS A 26 1.83 16.44 3.16
N GLU A 27 2.76 16.86 4.03
CA GLU A 27 3.84 15.98 4.49
C GLU A 27 3.29 14.77 5.27
N LYS A 28 2.24 14.97 6.09
CA LYS A 28 1.57 13.87 6.78
C LYS A 28 0.89 12.89 5.84
N LEU A 29 0.27 13.39 4.79
CA LEU A 29 -0.33 12.53 3.77
C LEU A 29 0.74 11.70 3.07
N LYS A 30 1.82 12.33 2.62
CA LYS A 30 2.97 11.68 2.00
C LYS A 30 3.59 10.60 2.91
N GLN A 31 3.77 10.91 4.18
CA GLN A 31 4.21 9.97 5.21
C GLN A 31 3.24 8.77 5.29
N ALA A 32 1.94 9.02 5.49
CA ALA A 32 0.96 7.94 5.64
C ALA A 32 0.83 7.06 4.40
N MET A 33 0.99 7.63 3.20
CA MET A 33 1.03 6.88 1.96
C MET A 33 2.25 5.97 1.87
N THR A 34 3.42 6.47 2.29
CA THR A 34 4.65 5.67 2.35
C THR A 34 4.51 4.57 3.41
N ASP A 35 3.94 4.89 4.57
CA ASP A 35 3.76 3.96 5.69
C ASP A 35 2.87 2.78 5.29
N ILE A 36 1.74 3.01 4.61
CA ILE A 36 0.87 1.90 4.18
C ILE A 36 1.53 1.00 3.12
N ILE A 37 2.33 1.56 2.20
CA ILE A 37 3.08 0.75 1.23
C ILE A 37 4.09 -0.13 1.96
N ASN A 38 4.83 0.45 2.90
CA ASN A 38 5.82 -0.28 3.70
C ASN A 38 5.17 -1.36 4.57
N ALA A 39 4.03 -1.07 5.18
CA ALA A 39 3.26 -2.03 5.96
C ALA A 39 2.78 -3.19 5.09
N ASN A 40 2.19 -2.90 3.91
CA ASN A 40 1.76 -3.93 2.96
C ASN A 40 2.92 -4.76 2.42
N ARG A 41 4.04 -4.12 2.09
CA ARG A 41 5.26 -4.80 1.63
C ARG A 41 5.79 -5.75 2.70
N ASN A 42 5.90 -5.29 3.94
CA ASN A 42 6.36 -6.14 5.05
C ASN A 42 5.38 -7.28 5.31
N TYR A 43 4.07 -7.01 5.29
CA TYR A 43 3.06 -8.05 5.46
C TYR A 43 3.15 -9.12 4.36
N PHE A 44 3.25 -8.70 3.10
CA PHE A 44 3.47 -9.62 1.98
C PHE A 44 4.76 -10.43 2.16
N HIS A 45 5.87 -9.79 2.52
CA HIS A 45 7.12 -10.50 2.81
C HIS A 45 6.94 -11.57 3.90
N GLN A 46 6.29 -11.25 5.02
CA GLN A 46 6.03 -12.26 6.07
C GLN A 46 5.15 -13.42 5.56
N VAL A 47 4.21 -13.15 4.65
CA VAL A 47 3.41 -14.21 4.01
C VAL A 47 4.25 -15.05 3.05
N THR A 48 5.19 -14.47 2.30
CA THR A 48 6.05 -15.22 1.37
C THR A 48 6.95 -16.24 2.09
N LEU A 49 7.36 -15.94 3.33
CA LEU A 49 8.12 -16.90 4.16
C LEU A 49 7.32 -18.18 4.44
N LEU A 50 5.99 -18.11 4.52
CA LEU A 50 5.12 -19.30 4.67
C LEU A 50 5.15 -20.25 3.46
N TYR A 51 5.63 -19.76 2.31
CA TYR A 51 5.65 -20.52 1.06
C TYR A 51 7.06 -20.94 0.65
N PHE A 52 8.07 -20.15 0.99
CA PHE A 52 9.44 -20.36 0.50
C PHE A 52 10.43 -20.74 1.61
N ASP A 53 10.12 -20.46 2.88
CA ASP A 53 11.07 -20.61 3.98
C ASP A 53 10.35 -20.79 5.32
N ASN A 54 9.65 -21.92 5.45
CA ASN A 54 8.89 -22.25 6.66
C ASN A 54 9.77 -22.30 7.92
N SER A 55 11.06 -22.61 7.79
CA SER A 55 12.02 -22.57 8.90
C SER A 55 12.23 -21.18 9.50
N ASN A 56 12.19 -20.13 8.66
CA ASN A 56 12.40 -18.76 9.09
C ASN A 56 11.08 -18.01 9.37
N HIS A 57 9.92 -18.68 9.23
CA HIS A 57 8.64 -18.08 9.58
C HIS A 57 8.55 -17.80 11.10
N ASN A 58 8.22 -16.56 11.44
CA ASN A 58 7.93 -16.15 12.81
C ASN A 58 6.50 -15.65 12.93
N SER A 59 5.66 -16.38 13.66
CA SER A 59 4.24 -16.05 13.81
C SER A 59 3.99 -14.69 14.47
N THR A 60 4.89 -14.21 15.33
CA THR A 60 4.81 -12.88 15.95
C THR A 60 5.08 -11.80 14.91
N ASN A 61 6.14 -11.93 14.11
CA ASN A 61 6.47 -10.96 13.06
C ASN A 61 5.34 -10.86 12.02
N TYR A 62 4.77 -11.99 11.61
CA TYR A 62 3.59 -12.03 10.77
C TYR A 62 2.39 -11.28 11.38
N LYS A 63 2.06 -11.55 12.65
CA LYS A 63 0.94 -10.88 13.33
C LYS A 63 1.16 -9.37 13.47
N VAL A 64 2.39 -8.96 13.78
CA VAL A 64 2.77 -7.55 13.87
C VAL A 64 2.64 -6.87 12.50
N ALA A 65 3.19 -7.48 11.44
CA ALA A 65 3.10 -6.91 10.09
C ALA A 65 1.65 -6.78 9.62
N ARG A 66 0.81 -7.78 9.89
CA ARG A 66 -0.63 -7.72 9.61
C ARG A 66 -1.32 -6.59 10.40
N LYS A 67 -0.98 -6.43 11.69
CA LYS A 67 -1.54 -5.35 12.52
C LYS A 67 -1.14 -3.98 11.99
N GLU A 68 0.10 -3.83 11.53
CA GLU A 68 0.60 -2.58 10.98
C GLU A 68 -0.20 -2.13 9.76
N VAL A 69 -0.53 -3.05 8.84
CA VAL A 69 -1.41 -2.75 7.69
C VAL A 69 -2.74 -2.12 8.12
N TYR A 70 -3.37 -2.65 9.18
CA TYR A 70 -4.62 -2.08 9.68
C TYR A 70 -4.43 -0.67 10.26
N VAL A 71 -3.35 -0.45 11.02
CA VAL A 71 -3.03 0.85 11.62
C VAL A 71 -2.73 1.88 10.53
N SER A 72 -1.84 1.57 9.60
CA SER A 72 -1.48 2.48 8.50
C SER A 72 -2.67 2.76 7.58
N THR A 73 -3.55 1.77 7.34
CA THR A 73 -4.79 1.98 6.57
C THR A 73 -5.72 2.96 7.26
N SER A 74 -5.91 2.82 8.58
CA SER A 74 -6.73 3.74 9.37
C SER A 74 -6.16 5.16 9.38
N ASN A 75 -4.85 5.29 9.47
CA ASN A 75 -4.16 6.58 9.42
C ASN A 75 -4.35 7.26 8.07
N LEU A 76 -4.14 6.53 6.97
CA LEU A 76 -4.37 7.04 5.61
C LEU A 76 -5.84 7.46 5.41
N ALA A 77 -6.79 6.61 5.80
CA ALA A 77 -8.21 6.91 5.68
C ALA A 77 -8.62 8.17 6.46
N SER A 78 -8.06 8.34 7.68
CA SER A 78 -8.33 9.52 8.51
C SER A 78 -7.79 10.80 7.87
N LEU A 79 -6.59 10.75 7.30
CA LEU A 79 -6.00 11.88 6.57
C LEU A 79 -6.76 12.19 5.29
N PHE A 80 -7.16 11.15 4.55
CA PHE A 80 -7.96 11.33 3.34
C PHE A 80 -9.34 11.94 3.66
N GLN A 81 -9.99 11.51 4.75
CA GLN A 81 -11.25 12.11 5.19
C GLN A 81 -11.09 13.58 5.58
N ARG A 82 -10.02 13.91 6.33
CA ARG A 82 -9.71 15.29 6.71
C ARG A 82 -9.52 16.23 5.52
N MET A 83 -8.94 15.72 4.42
CA MET A 83 -8.78 16.50 3.19
C MET A 83 -10.10 17.10 2.69
N PHE A 84 -11.25 16.47 2.90
CA PHE A 84 -12.54 17.04 2.49
C PHE A 84 -12.97 18.27 3.31
N SER A 85 -12.41 18.44 4.51
CA SER A 85 -12.61 19.62 5.35
C SER A 85 -11.70 20.79 4.93
N GLU A 86 -10.70 20.55 4.09
CA GLU A 86 -9.80 21.59 3.58
C GLU A 86 -10.50 22.47 2.52
N PRO A 87 -10.09 23.73 2.33
CA PRO A 87 -10.53 24.57 1.23
C PRO A 87 -10.30 23.88 -0.13
N LYS A 88 -11.22 24.03 -1.10
CA LYS A 88 -11.13 23.37 -2.42
C LYS A 88 -9.79 23.57 -3.15
N SER A 89 -9.13 24.72 -2.96
CA SER A 89 -7.82 25.02 -3.54
C SER A 89 -6.67 24.16 -2.99
N LYS A 90 -6.89 23.47 -1.86
CA LYS A 90 -5.93 22.62 -1.15
C LYS A 90 -6.23 21.13 -1.26
N GLN A 91 -7.41 20.75 -1.76
CA GLN A 91 -7.80 19.35 -1.96
C GLN A 91 -7.16 18.78 -3.24
N LEU A 92 -5.84 18.65 -3.26
CA LEU A 92 -5.09 18.16 -4.42
C LEU A 92 -5.16 16.63 -4.52
N TYR A 93 -5.18 16.12 -5.75
CA TYR A 93 -5.09 14.68 -6.06
C TYR A 93 -6.15 13.77 -5.41
N ILE A 94 -7.35 14.28 -5.11
CA ILE A 94 -8.43 13.51 -4.45
C ILE A 94 -8.72 12.18 -5.17
N LYS A 95 -8.76 12.20 -6.51
CA LYS A 95 -9.10 11.01 -7.32
C LYS A 95 -8.00 9.97 -7.22
N GLU A 96 -6.75 10.41 -7.35
CA GLU A 96 -5.56 9.58 -7.27
C GLU A 96 -5.41 9.02 -5.85
N LEU A 97 -5.66 9.81 -4.81
CA LEU A 97 -5.60 9.37 -3.43
C LEU A 97 -6.71 8.36 -3.08
N HIS A 98 -7.92 8.56 -3.61
CA HIS A 98 -8.98 7.56 -3.52
C HIS A 98 -8.56 6.26 -4.20
N GLN A 99 -8.06 6.33 -5.44
CA GLN A 99 -7.56 5.15 -6.16
C GLN A 99 -6.43 4.46 -5.41
N PHE A 100 -5.50 5.23 -4.83
CA PHE A 100 -4.39 4.72 -4.04
C PHE A 100 -4.87 3.97 -2.80
N THR A 101 -5.88 4.51 -2.11
CA THR A 101 -6.48 3.87 -0.94
C THR A 101 -7.16 2.55 -1.32
N VAL A 102 -7.90 2.52 -2.43
CA VAL A 102 -8.55 1.31 -2.96
C VAL A 102 -7.51 0.25 -3.35
N LEU A 103 -6.45 0.63 -4.06
CA LEU A 103 -5.40 -0.30 -4.47
C LEU A 103 -4.65 -0.89 -3.26
N ASN A 104 -4.34 -0.09 -2.24
CA ASN A 104 -3.72 -0.59 -1.02
C ASN A 104 -4.65 -1.55 -0.27
N HIS A 105 -5.95 -1.26 -0.19
CA HIS A 105 -6.92 -2.17 0.40
C HIS A 105 -7.00 -3.51 -0.36
N LEU A 106 -7.01 -3.45 -1.70
CA LEU A 106 -7.02 -4.62 -2.56
C LEU A 106 -5.75 -5.47 -2.38
N LEU A 107 -4.58 -4.83 -2.32
CA LEU A 107 -3.31 -5.48 -2.03
C LEU A 107 -3.36 -6.21 -0.69
N SER A 108 -3.77 -5.53 0.38
CA SER A 108 -3.92 -6.14 1.70
C SER A 108 -4.88 -7.33 1.68
N SER A 109 -5.98 -7.23 0.94
CA SER A 109 -6.97 -8.30 0.80
C SER A 109 -6.37 -9.54 0.12
N TYR A 110 -5.66 -9.38 -1.00
CA TYR A 110 -5.02 -10.52 -1.67
C TYR A 110 -3.94 -11.17 -0.82
N VAL A 111 -3.12 -10.38 -0.11
CA VAL A 111 -2.12 -10.91 0.83
C VAL A 111 -2.79 -11.67 1.99
N ALA A 112 -3.92 -11.17 2.50
CA ALA A 112 -4.68 -11.85 3.55
C ALA A 112 -5.30 -13.17 3.05
N THR A 113 -5.85 -13.19 1.82
CA THR A 113 -6.35 -14.41 1.18
C THR A 113 -5.25 -15.44 1.02
N LEU A 114 -4.08 -15.03 0.53
CA LEU A 114 -2.92 -15.90 0.39
C LEU A 114 -2.50 -16.49 1.75
N SER A 115 -2.40 -15.65 2.78
CA SER A 115 -2.09 -16.11 4.14
C SER A 115 -3.13 -17.08 4.71
N LEU A 116 -4.42 -16.85 4.46
CA LEU A 116 -5.49 -17.75 4.90
C LEU A 116 -5.38 -19.10 4.18
N TYR A 117 -5.11 -19.06 2.88
CA TYR A 117 -4.98 -20.26 2.06
C TYR A 117 -3.87 -21.18 2.57
N ASN A 118 -2.69 -20.62 2.86
CA ASN A 118 -1.59 -21.36 3.49
C ASN A 118 -2.03 -22.03 4.80
N LYS A 119 -2.71 -21.30 5.67
CA LYS A 119 -3.19 -21.84 6.95
C LYS A 119 -4.20 -22.98 6.79
N GLU A 120 -5.11 -22.87 5.82
CA GLU A 120 -6.14 -23.90 5.57
C GLU A 120 -5.58 -25.14 4.88
N HIS A 121 -4.45 -24.99 4.16
CA HIS A 121 -3.84 -26.03 3.33
C HIS A 121 -2.39 -26.34 3.72
N ASP A 122 -2.02 -26.10 4.99
CA ASP A 122 -0.64 -26.24 5.52
C ASP A 122 -0.11 -27.69 5.42
N PHE A 123 -0.99 -28.66 5.16
CA PHE A 123 -0.65 -30.06 4.92
C PHE A 123 -0.21 -30.37 3.48
N LEU A 124 -0.33 -29.43 2.54
CA LEU A 124 0.09 -29.61 1.15
C LEU A 124 1.58 -29.32 1.01
N PHE A 125 2.37 -30.36 0.77
CA PHE A 125 3.81 -30.26 0.51
C PHE A 125 4.04 -30.01 -0.98
N GLU A 126 3.76 -28.79 -1.43
CA GLU A 126 4.05 -28.34 -2.80
C GLU A 126 5.25 -27.39 -2.83
N ASN A 127 6.04 -27.47 -3.90
CA ASN A 127 7.18 -26.59 -4.12
C ASN A 127 6.74 -25.34 -4.89
N PHE A 128 6.87 -24.16 -4.27
CA PHE A 128 6.50 -22.87 -4.86
C PHE A 128 7.70 -22.03 -5.33
N GLU A 129 8.91 -22.60 -5.45
CA GLU A 129 10.13 -21.88 -5.86
C GLU A 129 9.97 -21.09 -7.17
N GLU A 130 9.14 -21.55 -8.11
CA GLU A 130 8.86 -20.84 -9.36
C GLU A 130 8.16 -19.49 -9.18
N LEU A 131 7.56 -19.23 -8.01
CA LEU A 131 6.89 -17.98 -7.67
C LEU A 131 7.83 -16.94 -7.04
N LYS A 132 9.06 -17.33 -6.65
CA LYS A 132 10.03 -16.39 -6.05
C LYS A 132 10.30 -15.15 -6.91
N PRO A 133 10.53 -15.25 -8.24
CA PRO A 133 10.76 -14.06 -9.06
C PRO A 133 9.57 -13.09 -9.03
N VAL A 134 8.33 -13.60 -9.02
CA VAL A 134 7.11 -12.78 -8.93
C VAL A 134 7.02 -12.08 -7.57
N SER A 135 7.35 -12.79 -6.50
CA SER A 135 7.42 -12.24 -5.14
C SER A 135 8.45 -11.14 -5.02
N GLU A 136 9.68 -11.38 -5.47
CA GLU A 136 10.79 -10.42 -5.43
C GLU A 136 10.47 -9.17 -6.25
N ASN A 137 9.90 -9.33 -7.45
CA ASN A 137 9.49 -8.19 -8.27
C ASN A 137 8.34 -7.39 -7.62
N THR A 138 7.42 -8.05 -6.92
CA THR A 138 6.37 -7.35 -6.15
C THR A 138 6.98 -6.50 -5.04
N ILE A 139 7.92 -7.07 -4.27
CA ILE A 139 8.62 -6.34 -3.19
C ILE A 139 9.40 -5.16 -3.78
N TYR A 140 10.04 -5.34 -4.94
CA TYR A 140 10.73 -4.30 -5.68
C TYR A 140 9.77 -3.18 -6.11
N LEU A 141 8.64 -3.51 -6.74
CA LEU A 141 7.61 -2.54 -7.15
C LEU A 141 7.10 -1.69 -5.98
N LEU A 142 6.85 -2.31 -4.82
CA LEU A 142 6.39 -1.59 -3.63
C LEU A 142 7.49 -0.67 -3.05
N ASN A 143 8.75 -1.10 -3.06
CA ASN A 143 9.86 -0.23 -2.68
C ASN A 143 9.96 1.00 -3.59
N GLU A 144 9.93 0.79 -4.91
CA GLU A 144 9.97 1.88 -5.87
C GLU A 144 8.76 2.81 -5.74
N ALA A 145 7.57 2.27 -5.45
CA ALA A 145 6.39 3.09 -5.18
C ALA A 145 6.56 4.00 -3.96
N ALA A 146 7.11 3.48 -2.86
CA ALA A 146 7.42 4.26 -1.67
C ALA A 146 8.51 5.32 -1.93
N GLU A 147 9.53 4.97 -2.71
CA GLU A 147 10.59 5.90 -3.12
C GLU A 147 10.06 7.01 -4.04
N ASN A 148 9.15 6.70 -4.96
CA ASN A 148 8.55 7.70 -5.85
C ASN A 148 7.75 8.75 -5.08
N ILE A 149 6.99 8.31 -4.07
CA ILE A 149 6.24 9.21 -3.18
C ILE A 149 7.22 10.11 -2.40
N THR A 150 8.30 9.55 -1.86
CA THR A 150 9.26 10.27 -1.01
C THR A 150 10.20 11.20 -1.78
N LEU A 151 10.93 10.68 -2.77
CA LEU A 151 12.07 11.32 -3.40
C LEU A 151 11.76 12.04 -4.72
N HIS A 152 10.55 11.90 -5.27
CA HIS A 152 10.15 12.56 -6.52
C HIS A 152 11.17 12.35 -7.65
N LYS A 153 11.49 11.09 -7.96
CA LYS A 153 12.39 10.78 -9.07
C LYS A 153 11.76 11.22 -10.39
N GLU A 154 12.44 12.07 -11.14
CA GLU A 154 11.98 12.54 -12.46
C GLU A 154 12.15 11.47 -13.56
N GLU A 155 12.96 10.45 -13.32
CA GLU A 155 13.18 9.35 -14.26
C GLU A 155 12.07 8.30 -14.19
N ILE A 156 11.32 8.17 -15.27
CA ILE A 156 10.35 7.08 -15.47
C ILE A 156 11.13 5.77 -15.57
N ARG A 157 10.98 4.89 -14.57
CA ARG A 157 11.62 3.58 -14.56
C ARG A 157 10.74 2.56 -15.27
N ASN A 158 11.30 1.89 -16.28
CA ASN A 158 10.64 0.76 -16.93
C ASN A 158 10.77 -0.49 -16.05
N VAL A 159 9.83 -0.67 -15.12
CA VAL A 159 9.73 -1.88 -14.31
C VAL A 159 8.81 -2.89 -15.01
N PRO A 160 9.28 -4.08 -15.41
CA PRO A 160 8.44 -5.07 -16.07
C PRO A 160 7.58 -5.84 -15.06
N LEU A 161 6.40 -6.28 -15.51
CA LEU A 161 5.66 -7.35 -14.84
C LEU A 161 6.28 -8.69 -15.22
N ILE A 162 6.62 -9.52 -14.23
CA ILE A 162 7.09 -10.88 -14.47
C ILE A 162 5.88 -11.77 -14.73
N ARG A 163 5.83 -12.36 -15.94
CA ARG A 163 4.82 -13.34 -16.31
C ARG A 163 5.28 -14.74 -15.94
N ARG A 164 4.42 -15.48 -15.24
CA ARG A 164 4.60 -16.92 -15.02
C ARG A 164 4.49 -17.68 -16.34
N LYS A 165 5.32 -18.70 -16.53
CA LYS A 165 5.11 -19.71 -17.59
C LYS A 165 3.93 -20.59 -17.17
N VAL A 166 2.79 -20.47 -17.82
CA VAL A 166 1.64 -21.35 -17.56
C VAL A 166 2.02 -22.75 -18.05
N GLN A 167 2.10 -23.73 -17.14
CA GLN A 167 2.23 -25.14 -17.53
C GLN A 167 0.86 -25.64 -18.03
N PRO A 168 0.77 -26.18 -19.26
CA PRO A 168 -0.51 -26.52 -19.88
C PRO A 168 -1.28 -27.66 -19.19
N ASP A 169 -0.64 -28.44 -18.31
CA ASP A 169 -1.24 -29.62 -17.65
C ASP A 169 -1.75 -29.38 -16.21
N VAL A 170 -1.59 -28.17 -15.66
CA VAL A 170 -2.11 -27.87 -14.30
C VAL A 170 -3.61 -27.57 -14.39
N LYS A 171 -4.45 -28.35 -13.72
CA LYS A 171 -5.89 -28.05 -13.58
C LYS A 171 -6.06 -26.65 -12.98
N GLU A 172 -6.89 -25.81 -13.60
CA GLU A 172 -7.12 -24.42 -13.16
C GLU A 172 -7.57 -24.31 -11.70
N ASP A 173 -8.26 -25.33 -11.17
CA ASP A 173 -8.76 -25.37 -9.79
C ASP A 173 -7.78 -26.00 -8.78
N SER A 174 -6.52 -26.30 -9.16
CA SER A 174 -5.57 -26.87 -8.20
C SER A 174 -5.15 -25.83 -7.14
N PRO A 175 -4.84 -26.26 -5.91
CA PRO A 175 -4.27 -25.38 -4.88
C PRO A 175 -3.08 -24.54 -5.36
N SER A 176 -2.18 -25.16 -6.12
CA SER A 176 -1.03 -24.48 -6.72
C SER A 176 -1.42 -23.40 -7.73
N ALA A 177 -2.44 -23.66 -8.54
CA ALA A 177 -2.95 -22.69 -9.52
C ALA A 177 -3.53 -21.46 -8.82
N ILE A 178 -4.33 -21.67 -7.76
CA ILE A 178 -4.91 -20.60 -6.94
C ILE A 178 -3.82 -19.75 -6.29
N ILE A 179 -2.83 -20.38 -5.63
CA ILE A 179 -1.72 -19.67 -4.98
C ILE A 179 -0.96 -18.82 -6.01
N ALA A 180 -0.62 -19.40 -7.15
CA ALA A 180 0.11 -18.69 -8.20
C ALA A 180 -0.70 -17.53 -8.83
N GLU A 181 -2.02 -17.69 -8.95
CA GLU A 181 -2.91 -16.60 -9.36
C GLU A 181 -2.92 -15.47 -8.33
N GLN A 182 -2.97 -15.79 -7.03
CA GLN A 182 -2.89 -14.77 -5.97
C GLN A 182 -1.58 -13.99 -6.02
N PHE A 183 -0.42 -14.65 -6.17
CA PHE A 183 0.87 -13.98 -6.38
C PHE A 183 0.86 -13.06 -7.61
N THR A 184 0.23 -13.52 -8.70
CA THR A 184 0.09 -12.72 -9.92
C THR A 184 -0.79 -11.47 -9.70
N SER A 185 -1.92 -11.63 -9.00
CA SER A 185 -2.84 -10.53 -8.67
C SER A 185 -2.19 -9.51 -7.74
N ILE A 186 -1.46 -9.98 -6.72
CA ILE A 186 -0.66 -9.13 -5.83
C ILE A 186 0.34 -8.29 -6.63
N GLN A 187 1.11 -8.91 -7.55
CA GLN A 187 2.08 -8.20 -8.38
C GLN A 187 1.41 -7.14 -9.28
N LYS A 188 0.25 -7.46 -9.88
CA LYS A 188 -0.51 -6.52 -10.72
C LYS A 188 -0.92 -5.29 -9.91
N VAL A 189 -1.48 -5.48 -8.72
CA VAL A 189 -1.88 -4.37 -7.85
C VAL A 189 -0.66 -3.57 -7.39
N ALA A 190 0.45 -4.22 -7.04
CA ALA A 190 1.70 -3.53 -6.71
C ALA A 190 2.21 -2.66 -7.87
N TYR A 191 2.08 -3.14 -9.11
CA TYR A 191 2.42 -2.37 -10.30
C TYR A 191 1.50 -1.17 -10.51
N ASP A 192 0.20 -1.33 -10.29
CA ASP A 192 -0.77 -0.23 -10.38
C ASP A 192 -0.49 0.84 -9.30
N ILE A 193 -0.12 0.42 -8.09
CA ILE A 193 0.32 1.32 -7.01
C ILE A 193 1.59 2.07 -7.44
N PHE A 194 2.58 1.37 -7.99
CA PHE A 194 3.81 1.97 -8.51
C PHE A 194 3.52 3.02 -9.60
N LYS A 195 2.68 2.67 -10.60
CA LYS A 195 2.29 3.57 -11.68
C LYS A 195 1.49 4.78 -11.20
N LEU A 196 0.71 4.61 -10.13
CA LEU A 196 0.00 5.70 -9.51
C LEU A 196 0.95 6.60 -8.71
N ALA A 197 1.91 6.02 -7.98
CA ALA A 197 2.96 6.74 -7.26
C ALA A 197 3.82 7.61 -8.18
N GLU A 198 4.13 7.16 -9.42
CA GLU A 198 4.82 8.00 -10.43
C GLU A 198 4.05 9.27 -10.82
N LYS A 199 2.71 9.26 -10.70
CA LYS A 199 1.86 10.40 -11.05
C LYS A 199 1.66 11.37 -9.89
N LEU A 200 1.83 10.91 -8.67
CA LEU A 200 1.56 11.67 -7.46
C LEU A 200 2.76 12.55 -7.10
N LYS A 201 2.70 13.83 -7.50
CA LYS A 201 3.66 14.87 -7.12
C LYS A 201 3.15 15.62 -5.89
N ILE A 202 3.13 14.93 -4.74
CA ILE A 202 2.63 15.44 -3.44
C ILE A 202 3.80 15.88 -2.55
#